data_AF-A0AAN8N2R0-F1
#
_entry.id   AF-A0AAN8N2R0-F1
#
_cell.length_a   1.000
_cell.length_b   1.000
_cell.length_c   1.000
_cell.angle_alpha   90.00
_cell.angle_beta   90.00
_cell.angle_gamma   90.00
#
_symmetry.space_group_name_H-M   'P 1'
#
loop_
_entity.id
_entity.type
_entity.pdbx_description
1 polymer ?
#
loop_
_entity_poly.entity_id
_entity_poly.type
_entity_poly.pdbx_seq_one_letter_code
_entity_poly.pdbx_strand_id
1 'polypeptide(L)'
;MDYQYKSMFRGEHSICGILKSKGIDPVQYISFFSLRSYDRLNRTERITEKEERTGVKYEDVQHAQAHEVMSEEGVTGGHGYSKKESVPYHMKEDREAFEKEQQGIEPHDKETKDSIAQDALDAEKKPSQEDFQGDEDLEKENIITEQCYIHAKVLIADDKIAIIGSSNLNDRSQLGYHDSELSIVVEDQNTIDTKMDGKDFKASYFAAHLRRQLWREHLGLLPPQELDANNDPNVTLPGEGEYDFQEDEKSKIVEDPLNDELWDTWNRQAYDNTAIFRELFHCIPDNSVKTFEDYDKFLPKDGIKAGHLFNPEMPLKDVKKRLDGIKGHLVRFPTEFLINEEMAERGLDFNEITESIYT
;
A
#
# COMPACT_ATOMS: atom_id res chain seq x y z
N MET A 1 16.85 3.17 3.73
CA MET A 1 16.98 2.83 2.29
C MET A 1 18.34 2.19 1.99
N ASP A 2 19.46 2.81 2.37
CA ASP A 2 20.80 2.31 2.03
C ASP A 2 21.02 0.81 2.34
N TYR A 3 20.74 0.36 3.56
CA TYR A 3 20.86 -1.06 3.92
C TYR A 3 19.94 -1.99 3.13
N GLN A 4 18.71 -1.59 2.85
CA GLN A 4 17.79 -2.36 2.00
C GLN A 4 18.40 -2.58 0.61
N TYR A 5 18.92 -1.51 0.01
CA TYR A 5 19.59 -1.55 -1.29
C TYR A 5 20.87 -2.40 -1.28
N LYS A 6 21.70 -2.28 -0.23
CA LYS A 6 22.91 -3.09 -0.02
C LYS A 6 22.61 -4.57 0.18
N SER A 7 21.53 -4.91 0.88
CA SER A 7 21.09 -6.30 1.04
C SER A 7 20.60 -6.89 -0.28
N MET A 8 19.85 -6.13 -1.08
CA MET A 8 19.22 -6.65 -2.30
C MET A 8 20.16 -6.71 -3.50
N PHE A 9 20.84 -5.60 -3.87
CA PHE A 9 21.60 -5.53 -5.14
C PHE A 9 22.81 -4.57 -5.19
N ARG A 10 23.11 -3.78 -4.16
CA ARG A 10 24.28 -2.89 -4.14
C ARG A 10 25.48 -3.54 -3.44
N GLY A 11 26.55 -3.78 -4.18
CA GLY A 11 27.79 -4.35 -3.66
C GLY A 11 27.89 -5.87 -3.80
N GLU A 12 29.09 -6.40 -3.60
CA GLU A 12 29.42 -7.82 -3.79
C GLU A 12 28.75 -8.76 -2.78
N HIS A 13 28.40 -8.24 -1.60
CA HIS A 13 27.72 -8.99 -0.53
C HIS A 13 26.19 -8.96 -0.64
N SER A 14 25.64 -8.17 -1.57
CA SER A 14 24.20 -8.18 -1.84
C SER A 14 23.75 -9.54 -2.39
N ILE A 15 22.47 -9.90 -2.20
CA ILE A 15 21.89 -11.14 -2.74
C ILE A 15 22.19 -11.26 -4.24
N CYS A 16 21.91 -10.20 -5.01
CA CYS A 16 22.18 -10.20 -6.44
C CYS A 16 23.68 -10.21 -6.78
N GLY A 17 24.53 -9.57 -5.97
CA GLY A 17 25.98 -9.57 -6.14
C GLY A 17 26.58 -10.97 -5.96
N ILE A 18 26.14 -11.68 -4.92
CA ILE A 18 26.56 -13.05 -4.63
C ILE A 18 26.14 -13.99 -5.78
N LEU A 19 24.90 -13.90 -6.24
CA LEU A 19 24.39 -14.72 -7.35
C LEU A 19 25.19 -14.47 -8.64
N LYS A 20 25.42 -13.20 -9.01
CA LYS A 20 26.23 -12.82 -10.17
C LYS A 20 27.66 -13.34 -10.09
N SER A 21 28.28 -13.31 -8.91
CA SER A 21 29.65 -13.82 -8.69
C SER A 21 29.77 -15.33 -8.99
N LYS A 22 28.65 -16.06 -8.90
CA LYS A 22 28.54 -17.49 -9.20
C LYS A 22 28.07 -17.77 -10.65
N GLY A 23 27.94 -16.73 -11.49
CA GLY A 23 27.42 -16.86 -12.85
C GLY A 23 25.91 -17.14 -12.92
N ILE A 24 25.18 -16.88 -11.84
CA ILE A 24 23.71 -17.02 -11.79
C ILE A 24 23.09 -15.66 -12.06
N ASP A 25 22.15 -15.62 -12.99
CA ASP A 25 21.39 -14.42 -13.30
C ASP A 25 20.26 -14.20 -12.26
N PRO A 26 20.33 -13.19 -11.38
CA PRO A 26 19.36 -13.05 -10.30
C PRO A 26 17.93 -12.81 -10.78
N VAL A 27 17.74 -12.18 -11.93
CA VAL A 27 16.39 -11.79 -12.41
C VAL A 27 15.53 -13.00 -12.78
N GLN A 28 16.12 -14.19 -12.88
CA GLN A 28 15.41 -15.44 -13.12
C GLN A 28 14.88 -16.10 -11.84
N TYR A 29 15.34 -15.65 -10.66
CA TYR A 29 15.08 -16.35 -9.38
C TYR A 29 14.55 -15.45 -8.27
N ILE A 30 14.80 -14.15 -8.33
CA ILE A 30 14.34 -13.21 -7.31
C ILE A 30 13.80 -11.93 -7.95
N SER A 31 12.62 -11.54 -7.50
CA SER A 31 11.90 -10.35 -7.96
C SER A 31 11.46 -9.52 -6.77
N PHE A 32 11.47 -8.20 -6.94
CA PHE A 32 11.15 -7.24 -5.89
C PHE A 32 10.03 -6.32 -6.35
N PHE A 33 9.03 -6.17 -5.50
CA PHE A 33 7.84 -5.37 -5.77
C PHE A 33 7.53 -4.45 -4.59
N SER A 34 6.67 -3.48 -4.82
CA SER A 34 6.06 -2.64 -3.79
C SER A 34 4.58 -2.47 -4.11
N LEU A 35 3.86 -1.81 -3.21
CA LEU A 35 2.45 -1.55 -3.37
C LEU A 35 2.19 -0.04 -3.43
N ARG A 36 1.29 0.38 -4.31
CA ARG A 36 0.86 1.77 -4.45
C ARG A 36 -0.61 1.81 -4.83
N SER A 37 -1.32 2.82 -4.33
CA SER A 37 -2.70 3.09 -4.71
C SER A 37 -2.85 4.51 -5.24
N TYR A 38 -3.99 4.77 -5.86
CA TYR A 38 -4.49 6.10 -6.15
C TYR A 38 -5.82 6.30 -5.43
N ASP A 39 -6.21 7.55 -5.27
CA ASP A 39 -7.56 7.89 -4.86
C ASP A 39 -7.93 9.30 -5.35
N ARG A 40 -9.14 9.73 -5.00
CA ARG A 40 -9.63 11.08 -5.19
C ARG A 40 -10.15 11.62 -3.87
N LEU A 41 -9.53 12.68 -3.35
CA LEU A 41 -9.99 13.35 -2.14
C LEU A 41 -11.39 13.92 -2.37
N ASN A 42 -12.32 13.62 -1.46
CA ASN A 42 -13.70 14.09 -1.55
C ASN A 42 -13.85 15.57 -1.12
N ARG A 43 -13.00 16.47 -1.62
CA ARG A 43 -13.11 17.92 -1.38
C ARG A 43 -14.03 18.55 -2.42
N THR A 44 -15.33 18.42 -2.18
CA THR A 44 -16.39 18.97 -3.05
C THR A 44 -16.69 20.43 -2.72
N GLU A 45 -17.36 21.13 -3.64
CA GLU A 45 -17.88 22.49 -3.40
C GLU A 45 -18.70 22.57 -2.10
N ARG A 46 -19.43 21.49 -1.76
CA ARG A 46 -20.20 21.38 -0.51
C ARG A 46 -19.31 21.48 0.74
N ILE A 47 -18.18 20.78 0.76
CA ILE A 47 -17.26 20.87 1.90
C ILE A 47 -16.75 22.30 2.02
N THR A 48 -16.40 22.93 0.89
CA THR A 48 -15.94 24.32 0.87
C THR A 48 -17.00 25.28 1.41
N GLU A 49 -18.26 25.20 0.97
CA GLU A 49 -19.36 26.02 1.50
C GLU A 49 -19.62 25.78 2.98
N LYS A 50 -19.38 24.55 3.46
CA LYS A 50 -19.56 24.17 4.86
C LYS A 50 -18.42 24.70 5.73
N GLU A 51 -17.19 24.66 5.24
CA GLU A 51 -16.05 25.34 5.85
C GLU A 51 -16.34 26.85 6.00
N GLU A 52 -16.92 27.47 4.97
CA GLU A 52 -17.31 28.89 5.01
C GLU A 52 -18.41 29.18 6.03
N ARG A 53 -19.42 28.30 6.14
CA ARG A 53 -20.57 28.47 7.04
C ARG A 53 -20.24 28.21 8.51
N THR A 54 -19.45 27.17 8.77
CA THR A 54 -19.04 26.77 10.14
C THR A 54 -17.83 27.56 10.63
N GLY A 55 -16.99 28.07 9.71
CA GLY A 55 -15.67 28.60 10.04
C GLY A 55 -14.65 27.53 10.44
N VAL A 56 -15.00 26.24 10.30
CA VAL A 56 -14.18 25.08 10.66
C VAL A 56 -13.67 24.44 9.38
N LYS A 57 -12.36 24.24 9.27
CA LYS A 57 -11.79 23.52 8.12
C LYS A 57 -12.06 22.02 8.24
N TYR A 58 -12.32 21.36 7.14
CA TYR A 58 -12.51 19.92 7.09
C TYR A 58 -11.24 19.15 7.52
N GLU A 59 -10.06 19.71 7.23
CA GLU A 59 -8.78 19.19 7.71
C GLU A 59 -8.72 19.15 9.26
N ASP A 60 -9.25 20.17 9.94
CA ASP A 60 -9.30 20.22 11.41
C ASP A 60 -10.25 19.14 11.97
N VAL A 61 -11.37 18.88 11.27
CA VAL A 61 -12.30 17.79 11.59
C VAL A 61 -11.63 16.42 11.42
N GLN A 62 -10.89 16.22 10.33
CA GLN A 62 -10.14 14.99 10.08
C GLN A 62 -9.04 14.76 11.14
N HIS A 63 -8.32 15.83 11.51
CA HIS A 63 -7.34 15.77 12.60
C HIS A 63 -8.00 15.41 13.94
N ALA A 64 -9.14 16.03 14.26
CA ALA A 64 -9.89 15.71 15.47
C ALA A 64 -10.33 14.24 15.51
N GLN A 65 -10.83 13.71 14.38
CA GLN A 65 -11.23 12.30 14.26
C GLN A 65 -10.03 11.36 14.37
N ALA A 66 -8.92 11.65 13.70
CA ALA A 66 -7.69 10.86 13.80
C ALA A 66 -7.17 10.81 15.24
N HIS A 67 -7.17 11.94 15.95
CA HIS A 67 -6.80 11.98 17.36
C HIS A 67 -7.74 11.16 18.24
N GLU A 68 -9.06 11.21 18.01
CA GLU A 68 -10.04 10.44 18.78
C GLU A 68 -9.82 8.93 18.62
N VAL A 69 -9.75 8.45 17.37
CA VAL A 69 -9.50 7.02 17.04
C VAL A 69 -8.17 6.55 17.65
N MET A 70 -7.12 7.36 17.54
CA MET A 70 -5.80 7.03 18.09
C MET A 70 -5.75 7.11 19.64
N SER A 71 -6.70 7.80 20.27
CA SER A 71 -6.76 7.99 21.72
C SER A 71 -7.69 7.02 22.45
N GLU A 72 -8.75 6.55 21.81
CA GLU A 72 -9.79 5.75 22.49
C GLU A 72 -9.49 4.25 22.51
N GLU A 73 -8.82 3.66 21.50
CA GLU A 73 -8.57 2.19 21.46
C GLU A 73 -7.26 1.75 20.77
N GLY A 74 -6.25 2.61 20.63
CA GLY A 74 -4.95 2.22 20.06
C GLY A 74 -4.14 1.34 21.02
N VAL A 75 -4.01 0.04 20.72
CA VAL A 75 -3.00 -0.84 21.34
C VAL A 75 -1.61 -0.37 20.90
N THR A 76 -1.05 0.59 21.62
CA THR A 76 0.34 1.01 21.45
C THR A 76 1.23 0.10 22.28
N GLY A 77 1.83 -0.88 21.62
CA GLY A 77 2.99 -1.60 22.13
C GLY A 77 4.18 -0.65 22.21
N GLY A 78 4.29 0.11 23.30
CA GLY A 78 5.44 0.98 23.55
C GLY A 78 5.22 1.94 24.71
N HIS A 79 5.98 1.75 25.80
CA HIS A 79 6.14 2.76 26.86
C HIS A 79 6.93 3.96 26.31
N GLY A 80 6.27 4.83 25.54
CA GLY A 80 6.98 5.88 24.82
C GLY A 80 6.21 7.11 24.37
N TYR A 81 4.89 7.21 24.56
CA TYR A 81 4.17 8.48 24.42
C TYR A 81 3.00 8.51 25.41
N SER A 82 3.31 8.69 26.71
CA SER A 82 2.29 9.06 27.67
C SER A 82 1.96 10.55 27.52
N LYS A 83 1.00 10.83 26.65
CA LYS A 83 0.01 11.85 26.97
C LYS A 83 -1.27 11.43 26.27
N LYS A 84 -2.24 10.99 27.07
CA LYS A 84 -3.65 11.16 26.76
C LYS A 84 -3.89 12.67 26.61
N GLU A 85 -3.48 13.25 25.50
CA GLU A 85 -4.00 14.55 25.11
C GLU A 85 -5.42 14.27 24.63
N SER A 86 -6.37 14.49 25.53
CA SER A 86 -7.76 14.65 25.15
C SER A 86 -7.81 15.63 23.99
N VAL A 87 -8.50 15.27 22.91
CA VAL A 87 -8.83 16.19 21.82
C VAL A 87 -9.24 17.53 22.44
N PRO A 88 -8.55 18.64 22.14
CA PRO A 88 -8.89 19.95 22.69
C PRO A 88 -10.39 20.19 22.58
N TYR A 89 -11.02 20.69 23.65
CA TYR A 89 -12.50 20.80 23.74
C TYR A 89 -13.11 21.53 22.53
N HIS A 90 -12.42 22.53 21.99
CA HIS A 90 -12.82 23.25 20.77
C HIS A 90 -12.90 22.33 19.54
N MET A 91 -11.96 21.40 19.34
CA MET A 91 -11.99 20.47 18.20
C MET A 91 -13.16 19.48 18.25
N LYS A 92 -13.63 19.10 19.45
CA LYS A 92 -14.85 18.28 19.60
C LYS A 92 -16.10 19.08 19.28
N GLU A 93 -16.20 20.33 19.75
CA GLU A 93 -17.31 21.23 19.42
C GLU A 93 -17.34 21.58 17.92
N ASP A 94 -16.18 21.83 17.32
CA ASP A 94 -16.01 22.13 15.89
C ASP A 94 -16.44 20.94 15.03
N ARG A 95 -16.03 19.71 15.40
CA ARG A 95 -16.51 18.47 14.75
C ARG A 95 -18.03 18.32 14.91
N GLU A 96 -18.55 18.44 16.13
CA GLU A 96 -20.00 18.31 16.36
C GLU A 96 -20.81 19.37 15.61
N ALA A 97 -20.31 20.60 15.50
CA ALA A 97 -20.93 21.67 14.74
C ALA A 97 -20.93 21.34 13.24
N PHE A 98 -19.80 20.86 12.73
CA PHE A 98 -19.68 20.38 11.35
C PHE A 98 -20.64 19.20 11.10
N GLU A 99 -20.66 18.17 11.94
CA GLU A 99 -21.54 16.99 11.81
C GLU A 99 -23.03 17.33 11.95
N LYS A 100 -23.42 18.25 12.85
CA LYS A 100 -24.82 18.68 13.01
C LYS A 100 -25.37 19.39 11.77
N GLU A 101 -24.54 20.17 11.07
CA GLU A 101 -24.98 20.78 9.80
C GLU A 101 -25.22 19.72 8.71
N GLN A 102 -24.56 18.55 8.80
CA GLN A 102 -24.78 17.42 7.89
C GLN A 102 -26.20 16.83 7.99
N GLN A 103 -26.90 17.02 9.13
CA GLN A 103 -28.27 16.53 9.34
C GLN A 103 -29.35 17.42 8.72
N GLY A 104 -29.02 18.66 8.31
CA GLY A 104 -29.98 19.66 7.81
C GLY A 104 -29.97 19.88 6.30
N ILE A 105 -29.03 19.25 5.57
CA ILE A 105 -28.95 19.32 4.11
C ILE A 105 -29.77 18.13 3.59
N GLU A 106 -30.87 18.40 2.87
CA GLU A 106 -31.55 17.31 2.15
C GLU A 106 -30.52 16.53 1.34
N PRO A 107 -30.55 15.19 1.36
CA PRO A 107 -29.56 14.41 0.65
C PRO A 107 -29.76 14.67 -0.85
N HIS A 108 -28.92 15.54 -1.42
CA HIS A 108 -28.74 15.62 -2.86
C HIS A 108 -27.95 14.42 -3.42
N ASP A 109 -27.83 13.34 -2.61
CA ASP A 109 -27.80 11.91 -2.94
C ASP A 109 -26.90 11.43 -4.12
N LYS A 110 -25.87 10.65 -3.76
CA LYS A 110 -25.34 9.45 -4.47
C LYS A 110 -24.30 9.54 -5.61
N GLU A 111 -23.95 10.70 -6.17
CA GLU A 111 -23.09 10.69 -7.37
C GLU A 111 -21.58 10.55 -7.08
N THR A 112 -21.01 11.30 -6.12
CA THR A 112 -19.56 11.21 -5.84
C THR A 112 -19.25 10.13 -4.80
N LYS A 113 -18.51 9.09 -5.21
CA LYS A 113 -17.93 8.11 -4.29
C LYS A 113 -16.85 8.74 -3.41
N ASP A 114 -16.82 8.36 -2.14
CA ASP A 114 -15.84 8.82 -1.14
C ASP A 114 -14.41 8.38 -1.48
N SER A 115 -14.28 7.21 -2.11
CA SER A 115 -13.01 6.69 -2.60
C SER A 115 -13.24 6.00 -3.94
N ILE A 116 -12.30 6.20 -4.86
CA ILE A 116 -12.21 5.49 -6.14
C ILE A 116 -11.07 4.46 -6.13
N ALA A 117 -10.33 4.34 -5.01
CA ALA A 117 -9.23 3.39 -4.87
C ALA A 117 -9.67 1.93 -5.07
N GLN A 118 -10.92 1.64 -4.71
CA GLN A 118 -11.55 0.33 -4.90
C GLN A 118 -11.60 -0.11 -6.38
N ASP A 119 -11.56 0.83 -7.34
CA ASP A 119 -11.67 0.50 -8.77
C ASP A 119 -10.43 -0.19 -9.33
N ALA A 120 -9.33 -0.17 -8.57
CA ALA A 120 -8.15 -0.98 -8.82
C ALA A 120 -8.40 -2.47 -8.56
N LEU A 121 -9.39 -2.82 -7.73
CA LEU A 121 -9.79 -4.19 -7.44
C LEU A 121 -10.80 -4.70 -8.47
N ASP A 122 -11.50 -5.79 -8.15
CA ASP A 122 -12.56 -6.37 -8.99
C ASP A 122 -13.89 -5.61 -8.85
N ALA A 123 -13.85 -4.29 -9.05
CA ALA A 123 -15.00 -3.42 -9.00
C ALA A 123 -15.81 -3.45 -10.31
N GLU A 124 -17.10 -3.14 -10.21
CA GLU A 124 -17.99 -3.01 -11.37
C GLU A 124 -17.67 -1.79 -12.24
N LYS A 125 -17.18 -0.72 -11.61
CA LYS A 125 -16.83 0.54 -12.25
C LYS A 125 -15.33 0.69 -12.43
N LYS A 126 -14.98 1.58 -13.36
CA LYS A 126 -13.63 2.09 -13.57
C LYS A 126 -13.58 3.57 -13.19
N PRO A 127 -12.39 4.12 -12.89
CA PRO A 127 -12.25 5.53 -12.54
C PRO A 127 -12.94 6.46 -13.55
N SER A 128 -12.84 6.20 -14.86
CA SER A 128 -13.49 7.00 -15.90
C SER A 128 -15.03 7.01 -15.86
N GLN A 129 -15.65 6.08 -15.14
CA GLN A 129 -17.08 5.94 -14.94
C GLN A 129 -17.56 6.44 -13.58
N GLU A 130 -16.64 6.90 -12.73
CA GLU A 130 -16.98 7.51 -11.45
C GLU A 130 -17.37 8.97 -11.62
N ASP A 131 -18.48 9.37 -11.00
CA ASP A 131 -18.96 10.74 -11.04
C ASP A 131 -18.24 11.60 -10.00
N PHE A 132 -18.17 12.91 -10.25
CA PHE A 132 -17.59 13.90 -9.35
C PHE A 132 -18.44 15.16 -9.31
N GLN A 133 -18.68 15.66 -8.09
CA GLN A 133 -19.39 16.91 -7.87
C GLN A 133 -18.39 18.08 -7.84
N GLY A 134 -18.23 18.73 -8.98
CA GLY A 134 -17.40 19.91 -9.16
C GLY A 134 -17.03 20.08 -10.64
N ASP A 135 -16.22 21.11 -10.93
CA ASP A 135 -15.61 21.23 -12.25
C ASP A 135 -14.43 20.25 -12.44
N GLU A 136 -13.98 20.11 -13.69
CA GLU A 136 -12.89 19.18 -14.03
C GLU A 136 -11.55 19.58 -13.36
N ASP A 137 -11.34 20.87 -13.10
CA ASP A 137 -10.11 21.35 -12.48
C ASP A 137 -10.07 20.98 -10.99
N LEU A 138 -11.20 21.13 -10.29
CA LEU A 138 -11.36 20.68 -8.91
C LEU A 138 -11.19 19.17 -8.79
N GLU A 139 -11.71 18.37 -9.73
CA GLU A 139 -11.49 16.91 -9.70
C GLU A 139 -9.99 16.59 -9.83
N LYS A 140 -9.30 17.18 -10.83
CA LYS A 140 -7.87 16.97 -11.05
C LYS A 140 -7.02 17.37 -9.85
N GLU A 141 -7.34 18.47 -9.19
CA GLU A 141 -6.63 18.93 -7.99
C GLU A 141 -6.71 17.92 -6.84
N ASN A 142 -7.75 17.09 -6.80
CA ASN A 142 -8.00 16.13 -5.74
C ASN A 142 -7.62 14.68 -6.10
N ILE A 143 -7.17 14.40 -7.33
CA ILE A 143 -6.63 13.09 -7.69
C ILE A 143 -5.23 12.95 -7.10
N ILE A 144 -5.04 11.90 -6.30
CA ILE A 144 -3.82 11.66 -5.54
C ILE A 144 -3.33 10.21 -5.67
N THR A 145 -2.08 9.98 -5.28
CA THR A 145 -1.49 8.65 -5.09
C THR A 145 -0.66 8.62 -3.81
N GLU A 146 -0.64 7.46 -3.17
CA GLU A 146 0.27 7.17 -2.06
C GLU A 146 0.74 5.71 -2.10
N GLN A 147 1.93 5.44 -1.57
CA GLN A 147 2.40 4.09 -1.35
C GLN A 147 1.50 3.36 -0.35
N CYS A 148 1.23 2.08 -0.62
CA CYS A 148 0.62 1.22 0.40
C CYS A 148 1.75 0.69 1.28
N TYR A 149 1.82 1.17 2.52
CA TYR A 149 2.91 0.82 3.42
C TYR A 149 2.86 -0.66 3.82
N ILE A 150 3.81 -1.45 3.30
CA ILE A 150 3.91 -2.88 3.59
C ILE A 150 4.48 -3.06 5.01
N HIS A 151 3.59 -3.09 5.99
CA HIS A 151 3.96 -3.34 7.39
C HIS A 151 4.01 -4.83 7.75
N ALA A 152 3.57 -5.71 6.85
CA ALA A 152 3.53 -7.15 7.09
C ALA A 152 4.94 -7.74 7.34
N LYS A 153 5.03 -8.71 8.27
CA LYS A 153 6.19 -9.59 8.43
C LYS A 153 5.71 -11.03 8.29
N VAL A 154 5.57 -11.43 7.02
CA VAL A 154 5.01 -12.71 6.61
C VAL A 154 5.99 -13.40 5.68
N LEU A 155 6.24 -14.69 5.92
CA LEU A 155 6.98 -15.57 5.02
C LEU A 155 6.10 -16.77 4.70
N ILE A 156 5.99 -17.12 3.42
CA ILE A 156 5.29 -18.31 2.96
C ILE A 156 6.28 -19.14 2.15
N ALA A 157 6.41 -20.42 2.47
CA ALA A 157 7.32 -21.34 1.79
C ALA A 157 6.56 -22.55 1.24
N ASP A 158 6.73 -22.80 -0.06
CA ASP A 158 6.22 -23.95 -0.82
C ASP A 158 4.71 -24.21 -0.66
N ASP A 159 3.91 -23.18 -0.35
CA ASP A 159 2.51 -23.29 0.08
C ASP A 159 2.32 -24.35 1.20
N LYS A 160 3.32 -24.54 2.07
CA LYS A 160 3.31 -25.51 3.18
C LYS A 160 3.47 -24.87 4.55
N ILE A 161 4.35 -23.89 4.65
CA ILE A 161 4.71 -23.24 5.91
C ILE A 161 4.43 -21.76 5.78
N ALA A 162 3.78 -21.18 6.79
CA ALA A 162 3.65 -19.74 6.93
C ALA A 162 4.29 -19.29 8.25
N ILE A 163 5.05 -18.21 8.22
CA ILE A 163 5.56 -17.52 9.42
C ILE A 163 4.91 -16.15 9.44
N ILE A 164 4.28 -15.79 10.56
CA ILE A 164 3.59 -14.51 10.74
C ILE A 164 4.01 -13.95 12.09
N GLY A 165 4.38 -12.67 12.15
CA GLY A 165 4.79 -12.06 13.41
C GLY A 165 5.11 -10.58 13.32
N SER A 166 5.85 -10.11 14.32
CA SER A 166 6.34 -8.74 14.42
C SER A 166 7.78 -8.56 13.90
N SER A 167 8.55 -9.65 13.80
CA SER A 167 9.98 -9.62 13.46
C SER A 167 10.24 -9.15 12.03
N ASN A 168 10.84 -7.97 11.86
CA ASN A 168 11.33 -7.50 10.57
C ASN A 168 12.54 -8.32 10.09
N LEU A 169 12.85 -8.28 8.78
CA LEU A 169 14.10 -8.81 8.24
C LEU A 169 15.25 -7.79 8.41
N ASN A 170 15.67 -7.59 9.66
CA ASN A 170 16.72 -6.67 10.07
C ASN A 170 17.39 -7.17 11.36
N ASP A 171 18.57 -6.66 11.69
CA ASP A 171 19.34 -7.13 12.85
C ASP A 171 18.63 -6.82 14.17
N ARG A 172 17.95 -5.66 14.24
CA ARG A 172 17.14 -5.23 15.38
C ARG A 172 16.07 -6.25 15.80
N SER A 173 15.41 -6.91 14.84
CA SER A 173 14.38 -7.92 15.12
C SER A 173 14.95 -9.34 15.19
N GLN A 174 16.01 -9.66 14.44
CA GLN A 174 16.47 -11.04 14.24
C GLN A 174 17.52 -11.52 15.24
N LEU A 175 18.30 -10.63 15.86
CA LEU A 175 19.41 -11.03 16.74
C LEU A 175 18.97 -11.41 18.17
N GLY A 176 17.75 -11.05 18.57
CA GLY A 176 17.12 -11.47 19.84
C GLY A 176 17.64 -10.78 21.10
N TYR A 177 18.68 -9.94 21.01
CA TYR A 177 19.17 -9.10 22.12
C TYR A 177 18.88 -7.61 21.92
N HIS A 178 18.14 -7.26 20.87
CA HIS A 178 17.64 -5.91 20.58
C HIS A 178 16.16 -5.81 20.95
N ASP A 179 15.25 -5.76 19.96
CA ASP A 179 13.81 -5.65 20.22
C ASP A 179 13.22 -7.02 20.61
N SER A 180 12.20 -7.00 21.48
CA SER A 180 11.42 -8.19 21.80
C SER A 180 10.39 -8.42 20.71
N GLU A 181 10.47 -9.58 20.05
CA GLU A 181 9.58 -9.93 18.94
C GLU A 181 8.81 -11.22 19.21
N LEU A 182 7.67 -11.38 18.53
CA LEU A 182 6.89 -12.61 18.54
C LEU A 182 6.56 -13.03 17.11
N SER A 183 6.77 -14.31 16.80
CA SER A 183 6.37 -14.91 15.53
C SER A 183 5.79 -16.29 15.77
N ILE A 184 4.80 -16.66 14.97
CA ILE A 184 4.23 -18.01 14.93
C ILE A 184 4.66 -18.70 13.65
N VAL A 185 4.92 -20.00 13.74
CA VAL A 185 5.11 -20.88 12.58
C VAL A 185 3.85 -21.73 12.45
N VAL A 186 3.22 -21.67 11.28
CA VAL A 186 2.00 -22.39 10.97
C VAL A 186 2.31 -23.53 10.01
N GLU A 187 2.21 -24.76 10.54
CA GLU A 187 2.32 -26.01 9.81
C GLU A 187 0.97 -26.73 9.86
N ASP A 188 0.11 -26.42 8.89
CA ASP A 188 -1.22 -27.01 8.80
C ASP A 188 -1.14 -28.47 8.34
N GLN A 189 -1.89 -29.34 9.01
CA GLN A 189 -2.02 -30.75 8.65
C GLN A 189 -3.12 -30.98 7.61
N ASN A 190 -4.07 -30.04 7.50
CA ASN A 190 -5.05 -30.07 6.43
C ASN A 190 -4.37 -29.71 5.12
N THR A 191 -4.67 -30.49 4.08
CA THR A 191 -4.07 -30.32 2.77
C THR A 191 -5.12 -30.07 1.71
N ILE A 192 -4.75 -29.27 0.71
CA ILE A 192 -5.50 -29.14 -0.54
C ILE A 192 -4.71 -29.72 -1.71
N ASP A 193 -5.44 -30.24 -2.70
CA ASP A 193 -4.87 -30.61 -3.98
C ASP A 193 -4.73 -29.35 -4.84
N THR A 194 -3.55 -29.13 -5.40
CA THR A 194 -3.21 -27.97 -6.23
C THR A 194 -2.10 -28.30 -7.22
N LYS A 195 -1.47 -27.27 -7.80
CA LYS A 195 -0.40 -27.38 -8.79
C LYS A 195 0.85 -26.62 -8.34
N MET A 196 1.99 -27.13 -8.75
CA MET A 196 3.30 -26.50 -8.57
C MET A 196 4.13 -26.81 -9.82
N ASP A 197 4.41 -25.80 -10.64
CA ASP A 197 5.10 -25.98 -11.94
C ASP A 197 4.34 -27.00 -12.83
N GLY A 198 3.01 -26.84 -12.90
CA GLY A 198 2.08 -27.66 -13.68
C GLY A 198 1.83 -29.08 -13.14
N LYS A 199 2.58 -29.52 -12.12
CA LYS A 199 2.50 -30.86 -11.53
C LYS A 199 1.52 -30.89 -10.37
N ASP A 200 0.84 -32.01 -10.19
CA ASP A 200 -0.02 -32.22 -9.01
C ASP A 200 0.80 -32.08 -7.73
N PHE A 201 0.30 -31.25 -6.80
CA PHE A 201 0.98 -30.92 -5.56
C PHE A 201 -0.02 -30.89 -4.40
N LYS A 202 0.41 -31.37 -3.23
CA LYS A 202 -0.35 -31.26 -1.98
C LYS A 202 0.22 -30.12 -1.15
N ALA A 203 -0.56 -29.06 -1.04
CA ALA A 203 -0.22 -27.87 -0.26
C ALA A 203 -0.93 -27.88 1.10
N SER A 204 -0.41 -27.09 2.05
CA SER A 204 -1.09 -26.75 3.30
C SER A 204 -2.32 -25.91 3.01
N TYR A 205 -3.45 -26.25 3.64
CA TYR A 205 -4.69 -25.51 3.49
C TYR A 205 -4.47 -24.03 3.87
N PHE A 206 -3.94 -23.76 5.07
CA PHE A 206 -3.68 -22.39 5.51
C PHE A 206 -2.68 -21.62 4.61
N ALA A 207 -1.49 -22.18 4.37
CA ALA A 207 -0.42 -21.46 3.69
C ALA A 207 -0.76 -21.14 2.23
N ALA A 208 -1.38 -22.10 1.52
CA ALA A 208 -1.83 -21.89 0.16
C ALA A 208 -2.88 -20.77 0.09
N HIS A 209 -3.94 -20.84 0.91
CA HIS A 209 -5.00 -19.84 0.88
C HIS A 209 -4.52 -18.45 1.28
N LEU A 210 -3.63 -18.33 2.27
CA LEU A 210 -3.01 -17.05 2.64
C LEU A 210 -2.29 -16.43 1.44
N ARG A 211 -1.46 -17.21 0.74
CA ARG A 211 -0.76 -16.73 -0.46
C ARG A 211 -1.76 -16.38 -1.58
N ARG A 212 -2.79 -17.21 -1.81
CA ARG A 212 -3.85 -16.96 -2.81
C ARG A 212 -4.50 -15.61 -2.57
N GLN A 213 -4.90 -15.30 -1.34
CA GLN A 213 -5.56 -14.04 -1.01
C GLN A 213 -4.65 -12.82 -1.18
N LEU A 214 -3.42 -12.87 -0.66
CA LEU A 214 -2.47 -11.76 -0.84
C LEU A 214 -2.23 -11.49 -2.33
N TRP A 215 -2.04 -12.54 -3.14
CA TRP A 215 -1.78 -12.37 -4.57
C TRP A 215 -3.00 -11.87 -5.33
N ARG A 216 -4.20 -12.33 -4.99
CA ARG A 216 -5.45 -11.82 -5.57
C ARG A 216 -5.66 -10.36 -5.22
N GLU A 217 -5.43 -9.94 -3.98
CA GLU A 217 -5.48 -8.54 -3.57
C GLU A 217 -4.50 -7.70 -4.40
N HIS A 218 -3.23 -8.09 -4.45
CA HIS A 218 -2.19 -7.32 -5.14
C HIS A 218 -2.41 -7.25 -6.66
N LEU A 219 -3.06 -8.26 -7.25
CA LEU A 219 -3.47 -8.29 -8.65
C LEU A 219 -4.84 -7.63 -8.93
N GLY A 220 -5.58 -7.23 -7.89
CA GLY A 220 -6.92 -6.65 -8.04
C GLY A 220 -7.98 -7.65 -8.48
N LEU A 221 -7.86 -8.92 -8.05
CA LEU A 221 -8.78 -10.01 -8.35
C LEU A 221 -9.82 -10.25 -7.25
N LEU A 222 -9.69 -9.58 -6.10
CA LEU A 222 -10.69 -9.61 -5.03
C LEU A 222 -11.74 -8.52 -5.26
N PRO A 223 -12.99 -8.73 -4.84
CA PRO A 223 -13.97 -7.66 -4.79
C PRO A 223 -13.52 -6.59 -3.77
N PRO A 224 -13.95 -5.32 -3.94
CA PRO A 224 -13.81 -4.30 -2.92
C PRO A 224 -14.42 -4.73 -1.57
N GLN A 225 -13.78 -4.33 -0.48
CA GLN A 225 -14.32 -4.52 0.87
C GLN A 225 -15.18 -3.31 1.24
N GLU A 226 -16.33 -3.58 1.86
CA GLU A 226 -17.19 -2.54 2.42
C GLU A 226 -16.57 -1.96 3.70
N LEU A 227 -16.89 -0.70 4.00
CA LEU A 227 -16.45 -0.05 5.25
C LEU A 227 -17.04 -0.72 6.50
N ASP A 228 -18.25 -1.25 6.39
CA ASP A 228 -18.90 -2.00 7.46
C ASP A 228 -18.65 -3.50 7.29
N ALA A 229 -17.69 -4.01 8.06
CA ALA A 229 -17.31 -5.42 8.05
C ALA A 229 -18.13 -6.27 9.05
N ASN A 230 -19.17 -5.75 9.72
CA ASN A 230 -19.91 -6.49 10.76
C ASN A 230 -20.55 -7.80 10.24
N ASN A 231 -20.85 -7.87 8.95
CA ASN A 231 -21.42 -9.05 8.31
C ASN A 231 -20.38 -9.86 7.52
N ASP A 232 -19.10 -9.46 7.55
CA ASP A 232 -18.04 -10.21 6.89
C ASP A 232 -17.76 -11.50 7.66
N PRO A 233 -17.77 -12.68 7.01
CA PRO A 233 -17.48 -13.95 7.69
C PRO A 233 -16.10 -13.97 8.37
N ASN A 234 -15.16 -13.16 7.88
CA ASN A 234 -13.77 -13.13 8.32
C ASN A 234 -13.52 -12.21 9.53
N VAL A 235 -14.53 -11.48 10.04
CA VAL A 235 -14.40 -10.73 11.32
C VAL A 235 -14.77 -11.56 12.55
N THR A 236 -15.10 -12.84 12.37
CA THR A 236 -15.42 -13.75 13.48
C THR A 236 -14.17 -14.15 14.27
N LEU A 237 -14.35 -14.43 15.57
CA LEU A 237 -13.24 -14.89 16.41
C LEU A 237 -12.74 -16.26 15.94
N PRO A 238 -11.43 -16.56 16.11
CA PRO A 238 -10.89 -17.88 15.77
C PRO A 238 -11.68 -19.02 16.43
N GLY A 239 -12.24 -19.91 15.61
CA GLY A 239 -13.04 -21.07 16.05
C GLY A 239 -14.55 -20.82 16.17
N GLU A 240 -15.02 -19.59 15.93
CA GLU A 240 -16.45 -19.24 15.98
C GLU A 240 -17.10 -19.10 14.58
N GLY A 241 -16.31 -19.21 13.51
CA GLY A 241 -16.77 -19.18 12.12
C GLY A 241 -15.84 -19.94 11.17
N GLU A 242 -16.29 -20.15 9.94
CA GLU A 242 -15.43 -20.61 8.84
C GLU A 242 -14.87 -19.39 8.10
N TYR A 243 -13.57 -19.40 7.84
CA TYR A 243 -12.93 -18.34 7.08
C TYR A 243 -13.31 -18.47 5.61
N ASP A 244 -13.84 -17.41 5.00
CA ASP A 244 -14.18 -17.38 3.59
C ASP A 244 -13.02 -16.79 2.78
N PHE A 245 -12.33 -17.66 2.06
CA PHE A 245 -11.27 -17.28 1.13
C PHE A 245 -11.82 -16.80 -0.23
N GLN A 246 -13.14 -16.74 -0.38
CA GLN A 246 -13.82 -16.29 -1.59
C GLN A 246 -13.29 -17.00 -2.84
N GLU A 247 -13.14 -18.34 -2.77
CA GLU A 247 -12.62 -19.10 -3.90
C GLU A 247 -13.59 -19.01 -5.09
N ASP A 248 -13.09 -18.48 -6.21
CA ASP A 248 -13.86 -18.29 -7.43
C ASP A 248 -13.02 -18.72 -8.66
N GLU A 249 -13.53 -18.46 -9.86
CA GLU A 249 -12.80 -18.76 -11.09
C GLU A 249 -11.50 -17.96 -11.23
N LYS A 250 -11.38 -16.79 -10.59
CA LYS A 250 -10.17 -15.95 -10.59
C LYS A 250 -9.12 -16.49 -9.63
N SER A 251 -9.50 -17.25 -8.60
CA SER A 251 -8.55 -17.97 -7.75
C SER A 251 -7.66 -18.93 -8.52
N LYS A 252 -8.13 -19.46 -9.66
CA LYS A 252 -7.34 -20.34 -10.54
C LYS A 252 -6.12 -19.65 -11.15
N ILE A 253 -6.19 -18.33 -11.37
CA ILE A 253 -5.08 -17.54 -11.92
C ILE A 253 -3.86 -17.64 -11.01
N VAL A 254 -4.09 -17.63 -9.70
CA VAL A 254 -3.04 -17.68 -8.69
C VAL A 254 -2.84 -19.09 -8.13
N GLU A 255 -3.49 -20.13 -8.65
CA GLU A 255 -3.46 -21.47 -8.05
C GLU A 255 -2.04 -22.04 -7.98
N ASP A 256 -1.32 -22.01 -9.10
CA ASP A 256 0.06 -22.48 -9.24
C ASP A 256 1.03 -21.30 -9.17
N PRO A 257 1.79 -21.14 -8.07
CA PRO A 257 2.67 -19.99 -7.88
C PRO A 257 3.90 -20.01 -8.81
N LEU A 258 4.14 -21.08 -9.56
CA LEU A 258 5.24 -21.21 -10.53
C LEU A 258 4.77 -21.20 -11.99
N ASN A 259 3.48 -20.93 -12.24
CA ASN A 259 2.95 -20.84 -13.59
C ASN A 259 3.50 -19.61 -14.34
N ASP A 260 4.04 -19.84 -15.54
CA ASP A 260 4.54 -18.79 -16.43
C ASP A 260 3.48 -17.71 -16.76
N GLU A 261 2.24 -18.10 -17.04
CA GLU A 261 1.15 -17.15 -17.37
C GLU A 261 0.82 -16.22 -16.19
N LEU A 262 0.91 -16.75 -14.97
CA LEU A 262 0.75 -15.97 -13.75
C LEU A 262 1.88 -14.97 -13.60
N TRP A 263 3.14 -15.40 -13.79
CA TRP A 263 4.30 -14.51 -13.71
C TRP A 263 4.35 -13.48 -14.84
N ASP A 264 3.91 -13.82 -16.04
CA ASP A 264 3.75 -12.88 -17.15
C ASP A 264 2.71 -11.81 -16.80
N THR A 265 1.57 -12.20 -16.24
CA THR A 265 0.54 -11.28 -15.78
C THR A 265 1.04 -10.40 -14.65
N TRP A 266 1.67 -10.99 -13.63
CA TRP A 266 2.23 -10.31 -12.46
C TRP A 266 3.25 -9.24 -12.86
N ASN A 267 4.24 -9.61 -13.69
CA ASN A 267 5.29 -8.70 -14.12
C ASN A 267 4.77 -7.61 -15.07
N ARG A 268 3.90 -7.96 -16.01
CA ARG A 268 3.28 -6.98 -16.92
C ARG A 268 2.45 -5.96 -16.14
N GLN A 269 1.60 -6.42 -15.23
CA GLN A 269 0.76 -5.53 -14.43
C GLN A 269 1.59 -4.62 -13.53
N ALA A 270 2.63 -5.16 -12.87
CA ALA A 270 3.58 -4.34 -12.11
C ALA A 270 4.25 -3.28 -12.99
N TYR A 271 4.65 -3.63 -14.21
CA TYR A 271 5.26 -2.72 -15.17
C TYR A 271 4.29 -1.61 -15.61
N ASP A 272 3.09 -1.99 -16.05
CA ASP A 272 2.06 -1.08 -16.55
C ASP A 272 1.62 -0.11 -15.44
N ASN A 273 1.35 -0.62 -14.23
CA ASN A 273 1.03 0.20 -13.06
C ASN A 273 2.16 1.19 -12.76
N THR A 274 3.41 0.73 -12.72
CA THR A 274 4.57 1.61 -12.48
C THR A 274 4.67 2.72 -13.54
N ALA A 275 4.42 2.39 -14.81
CA ALA A 275 4.46 3.36 -15.91
C ALA A 275 3.34 4.40 -15.78
N ILE A 276 2.11 3.98 -15.45
CA ILE A 276 0.97 4.88 -15.25
C ILE A 276 1.22 5.79 -14.04
N PHE A 277 1.65 5.24 -12.89
CA PHE A 277 1.94 6.05 -11.71
C PHE A 277 3.06 7.06 -11.99
N ARG A 278 4.10 6.66 -12.72
CA ARG A 278 5.17 7.57 -13.16
C ARG A 278 4.63 8.69 -14.06
N GLU A 279 3.84 8.35 -15.07
CA GLU A 279 3.27 9.32 -16.04
C GLU A 279 2.38 10.36 -15.35
N LEU A 280 1.49 9.91 -14.46
CA LEU A 280 0.49 10.78 -13.84
C LEU A 280 1.04 11.60 -12.68
N PHE A 281 1.91 11.02 -11.84
CA PHE A 281 2.22 11.58 -10.53
C PHE A 281 3.72 11.83 -10.28
N HIS A 282 4.61 11.35 -11.18
CA HIS A 282 6.05 11.39 -10.93
C HIS A 282 6.41 10.82 -9.55
N CYS A 283 5.92 9.63 -9.25
CA CYS A 283 6.16 8.96 -7.97
C CYS A 283 7.65 8.69 -7.76
N ILE A 284 8.12 9.00 -6.55
CA ILE A 284 9.39 8.51 -6.02
C ILE A 284 9.12 7.35 -5.04
N PRO A 285 10.06 6.39 -4.88
CA PRO A 285 11.32 6.23 -5.64
C PRO A 285 11.11 5.72 -7.09
N ASP A 286 12.04 6.04 -8.00
CA ASP A 286 11.96 5.64 -9.43
C ASP A 286 13.33 5.36 -10.08
N ASN A 287 13.39 4.44 -11.05
CA ASN A 287 14.63 4.08 -11.75
C ASN A 287 15.19 5.19 -12.67
N SER A 288 14.37 6.17 -13.06
CA SER A 288 14.83 7.32 -13.83
C SER A 288 15.64 8.33 -13.00
N VAL A 289 15.57 8.24 -11.67
CA VAL A 289 16.24 9.15 -10.73
C VAL A 289 17.47 8.47 -10.15
N LYS A 290 18.67 8.81 -10.63
CA LYS A 290 19.92 8.11 -10.25
C LYS A 290 20.82 8.93 -9.34
N THR A 291 20.59 10.24 -9.26
CA THR A 291 21.33 11.23 -8.49
C THR A 291 20.40 12.16 -7.71
N PHE A 292 20.91 12.90 -6.72
CA PHE A 292 20.12 13.95 -6.06
C PHE A 292 19.77 15.09 -7.02
N GLU A 293 20.63 15.35 -8.02
CA GLU A 293 20.33 16.32 -9.07
C GLU A 293 19.15 15.86 -9.96
N ASP A 294 19.08 14.55 -10.29
CA ASP A 294 17.90 13.99 -10.98
C ASP A 294 16.66 14.08 -10.09
N TYR A 295 16.81 13.85 -8.79
CA TYR A 295 15.72 13.91 -7.82
C TYR A 295 15.08 15.30 -7.79
N ASP A 296 15.89 16.34 -7.65
CA ASP A 296 15.42 17.73 -7.63
C ASP A 296 14.72 18.12 -8.94
N LYS A 297 15.18 17.59 -10.08
CA LYS A 297 14.54 17.81 -11.40
C LYS A 297 13.26 17.01 -11.59
N PHE A 298 13.14 15.87 -10.92
CA PHE A 298 12.02 14.96 -11.04
C PHE A 298 10.83 15.38 -10.17
N LEU A 299 11.10 16.06 -9.05
CA LEU A 299 10.08 16.59 -8.16
C LEU A 299 9.09 17.52 -8.91
N PRO A 300 7.82 17.57 -8.46
CA PRO A 300 6.85 18.50 -9.01
C PRO A 300 7.34 19.95 -8.93
N LYS A 301 6.94 20.78 -9.91
CA LYS A 301 7.24 22.22 -9.90
C LYS A 301 6.58 22.89 -8.69
N ASP A 302 7.12 24.06 -8.31
CA ASP A 302 6.55 24.91 -7.25
C ASP A 302 5.02 25.08 -7.42
N GLY A 303 4.28 24.72 -6.37
CA GLY A 303 2.82 24.79 -6.32
C GLY A 303 2.08 23.46 -6.50
N ILE A 304 2.75 22.41 -7.00
CA ILE A 304 2.17 21.06 -7.07
C ILE A 304 2.61 20.26 -5.84
N LYS A 305 1.63 19.72 -5.10
CA LYS A 305 1.89 18.88 -3.92
C LYS A 305 2.38 17.49 -4.35
N ALA A 306 3.29 16.92 -3.57
CA ALA A 306 3.70 15.53 -3.76
C ALA A 306 2.48 14.59 -3.68
N GLY A 307 2.44 13.59 -4.56
CA GLY A 307 1.31 12.66 -4.66
C GLY A 307 0.12 13.17 -5.49
N HIS A 308 0.08 14.45 -5.89
CA HIS A 308 -0.94 14.95 -6.82
C HIS A 308 -0.47 14.81 -8.28
N LEU A 309 -1.38 15.06 -9.23
CA LEU A 309 -1.06 15.04 -10.66
C LEU A 309 0.12 15.96 -10.98
N PHE A 310 1.17 15.38 -11.57
CA PHE A 310 2.38 16.10 -11.94
C PHE A 310 2.14 17.11 -13.08
N ASN A 311 1.21 16.78 -14.00
CA ASN A 311 0.83 17.66 -15.10
C ASN A 311 -0.68 18.03 -15.01
N PRO A 312 -1.04 19.11 -14.31
CA PRO A 312 -2.44 19.52 -14.15
C PRO A 312 -3.11 19.99 -15.45
N GLU A 313 -2.31 20.29 -16.49
CA GLU A 313 -2.80 20.63 -17.83
C GLU A 313 -3.29 19.41 -18.62
N MET A 314 -3.01 18.19 -18.14
CA MET A 314 -3.53 16.97 -18.77
C MET A 314 -5.08 16.98 -18.69
N PRO A 315 -5.81 16.75 -19.79
CA PRO A 315 -7.26 16.67 -19.74
C PRO A 315 -7.72 15.59 -18.78
N LEU A 316 -8.72 15.88 -17.94
CA LEU A 316 -9.24 14.95 -16.94
C LEU A 316 -9.64 13.60 -17.55
N LYS A 317 -10.25 13.61 -18.74
CA LYS A 317 -10.59 12.40 -19.48
C LYS A 317 -9.40 11.48 -19.74
N ASP A 318 -8.24 12.06 -20.06
CA ASP A 318 -7.02 11.29 -20.31
C ASP A 318 -6.42 10.77 -19.00
N VAL A 319 -6.46 11.56 -17.93
CA VAL A 319 -6.07 11.12 -16.58
C VAL A 319 -6.89 9.91 -16.14
N LYS A 320 -8.23 9.99 -16.19
CA LYS A 320 -9.11 8.89 -15.77
C LYS A 320 -8.91 7.66 -16.65
N LYS A 321 -8.73 7.84 -17.96
CA LYS A 321 -8.42 6.73 -18.89
C LYS A 321 -7.09 6.05 -18.57
N ARG A 322 -6.09 6.77 -18.06
CA ARG A 322 -4.85 6.18 -17.57
C ARG A 322 -5.09 5.40 -16.27
N LEU A 323 -5.85 5.96 -15.34
CA LEU A 323 -6.22 5.28 -14.08
C LEU A 323 -7.01 3.99 -14.32
N ASP A 324 -7.88 3.92 -15.34
CA ASP A 324 -8.57 2.68 -15.75
C ASP A 324 -7.63 1.51 -16.06
N GLY A 325 -6.39 1.82 -16.44
CA GLY A 325 -5.35 0.84 -16.73
C GLY A 325 -4.71 0.23 -15.48
N ILE A 326 -4.86 0.86 -14.31
CA ILE A 326 -4.32 0.36 -13.05
C ILE A 326 -5.17 -0.80 -12.55
N LYS A 327 -4.51 -1.91 -12.22
CA LYS A 327 -5.14 -3.07 -11.60
C LYS A 327 -4.34 -3.49 -10.38
N GLY A 328 -5.04 -3.79 -9.28
CA GLY A 328 -4.45 -4.05 -7.98
C GLY A 328 -3.49 -2.94 -7.56
N HIS A 329 -2.51 -3.31 -6.73
CA HIS A 329 -1.59 -2.35 -6.12
C HIS A 329 -0.13 -2.59 -6.50
N LEU A 330 0.15 -3.67 -7.22
CA LEU A 330 1.51 -4.10 -7.53
C LEU A 330 2.26 -3.08 -8.40
N VAL A 331 3.44 -2.66 -7.95
CA VAL A 331 4.41 -1.87 -8.72
C VAL A 331 5.80 -2.49 -8.61
N ARG A 332 6.66 -2.23 -9.60
CA ARG A 332 8.05 -2.73 -9.57
C ARG A 332 8.84 -1.96 -8.52
N PHE A 333 9.63 -2.69 -7.73
CA PHE A 333 10.58 -2.03 -6.84
C PHE A 333 11.68 -1.33 -7.67
N PRO A 334 11.99 -0.06 -7.42
CA PRO A 334 12.98 0.68 -8.20
C PRO A 334 14.40 0.29 -7.78
N THR A 335 15.05 -0.56 -8.58
CA THR A 335 16.40 -1.06 -8.30
C THR A 335 17.54 -0.06 -8.57
N GLU A 336 17.28 1.04 -9.26
CA GLU A 336 18.30 2.02 -9.68
C GLU A 336 18.14 3.39 -9.04
N PHE A 337 17.14 3.58 -8.17
CA PHE A 337 16.87 4.87 -7.55
C PHE A 337 18.05 5.36 -6.71
N LEU A 338 18.62 6.52 -7.02
CA LEU A 338 19.81 7.09 -6.36
C LEU A 338 20.98 6.08 -6.30
N ILE A 339 21.19 5.30 -7.36
CA ILE A 339 22.28 4.31 -7.44
C ILE A 339 23.67 4.94 -7.51
N ASN A 340 23.77 6.20 -7.96
CA ASN A 340 25.04 6.92 -8.08
C ASN A 340 25.34 7.81 -6.86
N GLU A 341 24.56 7.69 -5.79
CA GLU A 341 24.69 8.51 -4.58
C GLU A 341 25.02 7.65 -3.37
N GLU A 342 25.78 8.23 -2.44
CA GLU A 342 25.97 7.68 -1.10
C GLU A 342 24.78 8.09 -0.22
N MET A 343 23.85 7.16 -0.02
CA MET A 343 22.61 7.43 0.74
C MET A 343 22.81 7.56 2.26
N ALA A 344 23.95 7.09 2.78
CA ALA A 344 24.26 7.08 4.20
C ALA A 344 25.55 7.86 4.46
N GLU A 345 25.43 9.18 4.55
CA GLU A 345 26.57 10.05 4.88
C GLU A 345 27.03 9.82 6.32
N ARG A 346 28.29 9.45 6.51
CA ARG A 346 28.88 9.34 7.85
C ARG A 346 29.01 10.73 8.48
N GLY A 347 28.47 10.89 9.67
CA GLY A 347 28.42 12.16 10.37
C GLY A 347 28.12 11.99 11.85
N LEU A 348 27.71 13.08 12.51
CA LEU A 348 27.32 13.04 13.93
C LEU A 348 26.09 12.15 14.15
N ASP A 349 25.13 12.16 13.23
CA ASP A 349 23.88 11.39 13.35
C ASP A 349 24.04 9.93 12.90
N PHE A 350 24.94 9.65 11.95
CA PHE A 350 25.23 8.30 11.46
C PHE A 350 26.73 7.97 11.62
N ASN A 351 27.06 7.22 12.67
CA ASN A 351 28.42 6.82 13.06
C ASN A 351 28.42 5.39 13.64
N GLU A 352 29.59 4.88 14.02
CA GLU A 352 29.77 3.51 14.54
C GLU A 352 28.86 3.16 15.74
N ILE A 353 28.42 4.15 16.52
CA ILE A 353 27.52 3.96 17.67
C ILE A 353 26.06 3.94 17.23
N THR A 354 25.68 4.82 16.29
CA THR A 354 24.27 4.97 15.84
C THR A 354 23.92 4.06 14.67
N GLU A 355 24.90 3.45 14.02
CA GLU A 355 24.72 2.56 12.87
C GLU A 355 23.72 1.44 13.18
N SER A 356 23.82 0.82 14.35
CA SER A 356 22.96 -0.29 14.77
C SER A 356 21.48 0.10 14.99
N ILE A 357 21.18 1.40 15.04
CA ILE A 357 19.78 1.90 15.13
C ILE A 357 19.05 1.66 13.79
N TYR A 358 19.81 1.60 12.69
CA TYR A 358 19.30 1.53 11.33
C TYR A 358 19.41 0.14 10.68
N THR A 359 19.95 -0.85 11.40
CA THR A 359 20.25 -2.21 10.88
C THR A 359 19.29 -3.29 11.33
#